data_AF-A0A2S6NJL0-F1
#
_entry.id   AF-A0A2S6NJL0-F1
#
_cell.length_a   1.000
_cell.length_b   1.000
_cell.length_c   1.000
_cell.angle_alpha   90.00
_cell.angle_beta   90.00
_cell.angle_gamma   90.00
#
_symmetry.space_group_name_H-M   'P 1'
#
loop_
_entity.id
_entity.type
_entity.pdbx_description
1 polymer ?
#
loop_
_entity_poly.entity_id
_entity_poly.type
_entity_poly.pdbx_seq_one_letter_code
_entity_poly.pdbx_strand_id
1 'polypeptide(L)'
;MSAGDTQHAYRVLWAQVVMQAKADLENEPIGSILYNQAAAFFVSRGDWAESRLMIADCLNMHPDDLSRVGQQWINDRRRREGLELEQNEAPKKSDPLVLPRLVAVPGPSTHVRRGRTRTPRAVNPFNPFREKVAAAV
;
A
#
# COMPACT_ATOMS: atom_id res chain seq x y z
N MET A 1 20.90 -9.93 24.75
CA MET A 1 19.58 -10.08 24.09
C MET A 1 19.84 -10.67 22.72
N SER A 2 19.17 -11.78 22.39
CA SER A 2 19.29 -12.38 21.07
C SER A 2 18.51 -11.56 20.03
N ALA A 3 18.82 -11.72 18.74
CA ALA A 3 18.07 -11.07 17.67
C ALA A 3 16.56 -11.43 17.69
N GLY A 4 16.22 -12.64 18.16
CA GLY A 4 14.84 -13.08 18.34
C GLY A 4 14.11 -12.33 19.47
N ASP A 5 14.79 -12.05 20.59
CA ASP A 5 14.21 -11.29 21.70
C ASP A 5 13.88 -9.85 21.29
N THR A 6 14.75 -9.25 20.47
CA THR A 6 14.55 -7.91 19.93
C THR A 6 13.35 -7.87 18.97
N GLN A 7 13.23 -8.84 18.06
CA GLN A 7 12.10 -8.91 17.13
C GLN A 7 10.77 -9.11 17.88
N HIS A 8 10.76 -9.94 18.92
CA HIS A 8 9.57 -10.12 19.76
C HIS A 8 9.18 -8.83 20.49
N ALA A 9 10.14 -8.12 21.09
CA ALA A 9 9.89 -6.84 21.73
C ALA A 9 9.30 -5.79 20.76
N TYR A 10 9.82 -5.72 19.53
CA TYR A 10 9.28 -4.84 18.49
C TYR A 10 7.84 -5.21 18.10
N ARG A 11 7.53 -6.50 17.98
CA ARG A 11 6.15 -6.96 17.71
C ARG A 11 5.19 -6.54 18.81
N VAL A 12 5.59 -6.72 20.07
CA VAL A 12 4.77 -6.32 21.22
C VAL A 12 4.54 -4.81 21.20
N LEU A 13 5.57 -4.01 20.96
CA LEU A 13 5.43 -2.56 20.90
C LEU A 13 4.47 -2.12 19.80
N TRP A 14 4.58 -2.66 18.59
CA TRP A 14 3.66 -2.34 17.50
C TRP A 14 2.24 -2.82 17.75
N ALA A 15 2.06 -3.96 18.41
CA ALA A 15 0.75 -4.42 18.85
C ALA A 15 0.13 -3.42 19.85
N GLN A 16 0.92 -2.87 20.78
CA GLN A 16 0.44 -1.84 21.71
C GLN A 16 -0.02 -0.57 20.98
N VAL A 17 0.68 -0.14 19.92
CA VAL A 17 0.24 1.02 19.11
C VAL A 17 -1.12 0.78 18.47
N VAL A 18 -1.35 -0.40 17.89
CA VAL A 18 -2.65 -0.76 17.30
C VAL A 18 -3.75 -0.82 18.37
N MET A 19 -3.44 -1.38 19.54
CA MET A 19 -4.38 -1.47 20.66
C MET A 19 -4.71 -0.10 21.26
N GLN A 20 -3.74 0.81 21.32
CA GLN A 20 -3.98 2.20 21.72
C GLN A 20 -4.90 2.90 20.72
N ALA A 21 -4.62 2.81 19.41
CA ALA A 21 -5.49 3.40 18.39
C ALA A 21 -6.92 2.84 18.46
N LYS A 22 -7.08 1.54 18.74
CA LYS A 22 -8.39 0.94 19.00
C LYS A 22 -9.06 1.56 20.23
N ALA A 23 -8.34 1.71 21.34
CA ALA A 23 -8.87 2.30 22.56
C ALA A 23 -9.31 3.76 22.34
N ASP A 24 -8.54 4.52 21.54
CA ASP A 24 -8.86 5.90 21.18
C ASP A 24 -10.16 5.95 20.37
N LEU A 25 -10.36 5.04 19.40
CA LEU A 25 -11.63 4.94 18.66
C LEU A 25 -12.84 4.61 19.54
N GLU A 26 -12.64 3.91 20.65
CA GLU A 26 -13.72 3.48 21.54
C GLU A 26 -14.09 4.51 22.60
N ASN A 27 -13.10 5.27 23.10
CA ASN A 27 -13.23 6.14 24.26
C ASN A 27 -13.23 7.62 23.94
N GLU A 28 -12.60 8.05 22.83
CA GLU A 28 -12.53 9.46 22.48
C GLU A 28 -13.81 9.93 21.80
N PRO A 29 -14.23 11.19 22.01
CA PRO A 29 -15.40 11.75 21.33
C PRO A 29 -15.21 11.72 19.81
N ILE A 30 -16.24 11.32 19.07
CA ILE A 30 -16.22 11.35 17.60
C ILE A 30 -15.97 12.79 17.13
N GLY A 31 -15.01 12.96 16.22
CA GLY A 31 -14.58 14.26 15.71
C GLY A 31 -13.50 14.96 16.55
N SER A 32 -13.14 14.42 17.72
CA SER A 32 -11.95 14.88 18.46
C SER A 32 -10.67 14.62 17.66
N ILE A 33 -9.59 15.34 18.00
CA ILE A 33 -8.29 15.18 17.35
C ILE A 33 -7.78 13.74 17.52
N LEU A 34 -7.91 13.18 18.72
CA LEU A 34 -7.44 11.83 19.02
C LEU A 34 -8.24 10.78 18.25
N TYR A 35 -9.57 10.90 18.22
CA TYR A 35 -10.43 10.04 17.39
C TYR A 35 -10.04 10.12 15.91
N ASN A 36 -9.85 11.34 15.38
CA ASN A 36 -9.52 11.54 13.97
C ASN A 36 -8.14 10.97 13.61
N GLN A 37 -7.15 11.08 14.50
CA GLN A 37 -5.83 10.48 14.30
C GLN A 37 -5.90 8.94 14.34
N ALA A 38 -6.64 8.39 15.29
CA ALA A 38 -6.85 6.94 15.38
C ALA A 38 -7.61 6.40 14.15
N ALA A 39 -8.65 7.10 13.70
CA ALA A 39 -9.35 6.75 12.47
C ALA A 39 -8.43 6.84 11.25
N ALA A 40 -7.67 7.95 11.12
CA ALA A 40 -6.73 8.14 10.03
C ALA A 40 -5.65 7.06 9.99
N PHE A 41 -5.17 6.60 11.14
CA PHE A 41 -4.24 5.48 11.23
C PHE A 41 -4.78 4.24 10.52
N PHE A 42 -6.08 3.93 10.63
CA PHE A 42 -6.68 2.74 10.01
C PHE A 42 -7.12 2.93 8.54
N VAL A 43 -7.68 4.09 8.20
CA VAL A 43 -8.37 4.28 6.91
C VAL A 43 -7.72 5.31 5.98
N SER A 44 -6.84 6.19 6.49
CA SER A 44 -6.23 7.23 5.66
C SER A 44 -5.17 6.69 4.71
N ARG A 45 -4.99 7.37 3.58
CA ARG A 45 -3.94 7.09 2.59
C ARG A 45 -2.67 7.91 2.89
N GLY A 46 -1.64 7.79 2.05
CA GLY A 46 -0.38 8.50 2.22
C GLY A 46 0.49 7.89 3.32
N ASP A 47 1.10 8.74 4.15
CA ASP A 47 2.06 8.34 5.19
C ASP A 47 1.51 7.31 6.18
N TRP A 48 0.20 7.38 6.46
CA TRP A 48 -0.49 6.39 7.28
C TRP A 48 -0.54 5.01 6.63
N ALA A 49 -0.67 4.93 5.30
CA ALA A 49 -0.67 3.65 4.58
C ALA A 49 0.71 2.99 4.60
N GLU A 50 1.78 3.77 4.46
CA GLU A 50 3.16 3.27 4.58
C GLU A 50 3.44 2.77 6.01
N SER A 51 3.04 3.54 7.02
CA SER A 51 3.16 3.15 8.42
C SER A 51 2.40 1.85 8.73
N ARG A 52 1.17 1.70 8.21
CA ARG A 52 0.39 0.46 8.34
C ARG A 52 1.08 -0.72 7.70
N LEU A 53 1.75 -0.55 6.54
CA LEU A 53 2.48 -1.63 5.87
C LEU A 53 3.63 -2.14 6.74
N MET A 54 4.43 -1.23 7.30
CA MET A 54 5.52 -1.60 8.21
C MET A 54 5.03 -2.32 9.48
N ILE A 55 3.91 -1.84 10.05
CA ILE A 55 3.31 -2.45 11.24
C ILE A 55 2.73 -3.83 10.92
N ALA A 56 2.04 -3.97 9.79
CA ALA A 56 1.47 -5.23 9.35
C ALA A 56 2.56 -6.29 9.13
N ASP A 57 3.67 -5.92 8.50
CA ASP A 57 4.85 -6.79 8.35
C ASP A 57 5.42 -7.22 9.71
N CYS A 58 5.55 -6.27 10.65
CA CYS A 58 5.99 -6.59 12.01
C CYS A 58 5.05 -7.61 12.68
N LEU A 59 3.74 -7.38 12.59
CA LEU A 59 2.70 -8.23 13.17
C LEU A 59 2.43 -9.52 12.38
N ASN A 60 3.11 -9.72 11.25
CA ASN A 60 2.92 -10.87 10.36
C ASN A 60 1.46 -11.00 9.88
N MET A 61 0.87 -9.87 9.48
CA MET A 61 -0.49 -9.76 8.94
C MET A 61 -0.50 -8.96 7.63
N HIS A 62 -1.59 -9.07 6.85
CA HIS A 62 -1.74 -8.24 5.65
C HIS A 62 -2.16 -6.80 6.03
N PRO A 63 -1.60 -5.75 5.41
CA PRO A 63 -1.98 -4.36 5.74
C PRO A 63 -3.47 -4.07 5.53
N ASP A 64 -4.09 -4.69 4.52
CA ASP A 64 -5.53 -4.57 4.29
C ASP A 64 -6.37 -5.18 5.42
N ASP A 65 -5.87 -6.19 6.13
CA ASP A 65 -6.58 -6.75 7.28
C ASP A 65 -6.66 -5.72 8.41
N LEU A 66 -5.58 -4.97 8.65
CA LEU A 66 -5.53 -3.91 9.65
C LEU A 66 -6.52 -2.78 9.30
N SER A 67 -6.56 -2.37 8.04
CA SER A 67 -7.50 -1.35 7.56
C SER A 67 -8.95 -1.82 7.62
N ARG A 68 -9.22 -3.07 7.22
CA ARG A 68 -10.57 -3.67 7.27
C ARG A 68 -11.10 -3.73 8.70
N VAL A 69 -10.29 -4.16 9.64
CA VAL A 69 -10.67 -4.27 11.05
C VAL A 69 -10.91 -2.88 11.65
N GLY A 70 -10.03 -1.91 11.38
CA GLY A 70 -10.23 -0.53 11.83
C GLY A 70 -11.50 0.11 11.27
N GLN A 71 -11.81 -0.12 9.98
CA GLN A 71 -13.04 0.33 9.36
C GLN A 71 -14.29 -0.27 10.03
N GLN A 72 -14.23 -1.55 10.41
CA GLN A 72 -15.31 -2.20 11.16
C GLN A 72 -15.51 -1.52 12.51
N TRP A 73 -14.44 -1.26 13.27
CA TRP A 73 -14.53 -0.59 14.58
C TRP A 73 -15.11 0.82 14.47
N ILE A 74 -14.69 1.60 13.47
CA ILE A 74 -15.23 2.95 13.20
C ILE A 74 -16.73 2.86 12.91
N ASN A 75 -17.13 1.96 12.00
CA ASN A 75 -18.52 1.82 11.60
C ASN A 75 -19.42 1.28 12.72
N ASP A 76 -18.92 0.35 13.54
CA ASP A 76 -19.64 -0.15 14.71
C ASP A 76 -19.79 0.92 15.78
N ARG A 77 -18.79 1.80 15.96
CA ARG A 77 -18.91 2.97 16.85
C ARG A 77 -19.93 3.98 16.31
N ARG A 78 -19.84 4.37 15.04
CA ARG A 78 -20.80 5.29 14.41
C ARG A 78 -22.22 4.77 14.45
N ARG A 79 -22.43 3.47 14.20
CA ARG A 79 -23.75 2.82 14.31
C ARG A 79 -24.31 2.91 15.73
N ARG A 80 -23.49 2.72 16.77
CA ARG A 80 -23.91 2.86 18.17
C ARG A 80 -24.32 4.28 18.53
N GLU A 81 -23.72 5.28 17.90
CA GLU A 81 -24.04 6.70 18.10
C GLU A 81 -25.15 7.22 17.17
N GLY A 82 -25.70 6.37 16.30
CA GLY A 82 -26.74 6.76 15.33
C GLY A 82 -26.22 7.63 14.19
N LEU A 83 -24.92 7.62 13.93
CA LEU A 83 -24.27 8.36 12.85
C LEU A 83 -24.21 7.56 11.55
N GLU A 84 -24.08 8.26 10.43
CA GLU A 84 -23.85 7.62 9.14
C GLU A 84 -22.52 6.86 9.10
N LEU A 85 -22.54 5.69 8.47
CA LEU A 85 -21.35 4.87 8.30
C LEU A 85 -20.32 5.60 7.45
N GLU A 86 -19.05 5.44 7.80
CA GLU A 86 -17.98 5.96 6.98
C GLU A 86 -17.84 5.09 5.74
N GLN A 87 -18.26 5.62 4.59
CA GLN A 87 -18.01 4.97 3.32
C GLN A 87 -16.55 5.20 2.99
N ASN A 88 -15.78 4.12 2.94
CA ASN A 88 -14.46 4.15 2.35
C ASN A 88 -14.66 4.60 0.90
N GLU A 89 -14.07 5.73 0.48
CA GLU A 89 -14.11 6.18 -0.91
C GLU A 89 -13.50 5.05 -1.75
N ALA A 90 -14.36 4.18 -2.27
CA ALA A 90 -13.98 3.20 -3.27
C ALA A 90 -13.24 3.99 -4.34
N PRO A 91 -12.08 3.52 -4.83
CA PRO A 91 -11.42 4.20 -5.93
C PRO A 91 -12.47 4.40 -7.00
N LYS A 92 -12.81 5.68 -7.29
CA LYS A 92 -13.73 6.03 -8.36
C LYS A 92 -13.26 5.18 -9.53
N LYS A 93 -14.09 4.24 -9.99
CA LYS A 93 -13.79 3.47 -11.20
C LYS A 93 -13.55 4.54 -12.25
N SER A 94 -12.28 4.79 -12.56
CA SER A 94 -11.93 5.62 -13.70
C SER A 94 -12.65 4.96 -14.85
N ASP A 95 -13.50 5.71 -15.54
CA ASP A 95 -14.17 5.22 -16.74
C ASP A 95 -13.13 4.46 -17.57
N PRO A 96 -13.45 3.23 -18.02
CA PRO A 96 -12.49 2.44 -18.78
C PRO A 96 -11.98 3.32 -19.91
N LEU A 97 -10.69 3.65 -19.87
CA LEU A 97 -10.04 4.43 -20.92
C LEU A 97 -10.37 3.72 -22.23
N VAL A 98 -11.24 4.33 -23.03
CA VAL A 98 -11.56 3.86 -24.37
C VAL A 98 -10.29 4.09 -25.18
N LEU A 99 -9.38 3.12 -25.16
CA LEU A 99 -8.19 3.15 -25.97
C LEU A 99 -8.66 3.13 -27.43
N PRO A 100 -8.34 4.17 -28.23
CA PRO A 100 -8.66 4.14 -29.65
C PRO A 100 -7.99 2.91 -30.26
N ARG A 101 -8.82 2.03 -30.83
CA ARG A 101 -8.36 0.83 -31.53
C ARG A 101 -7.42 1.30 -32.65
N LEU A 102 -6.14 0.97 -32.54
CA LEU A 102 -5.17 1.22 -33.60
C LEU A 102 -5.65 0.54 -34.88
N VAL A 103 -6.20 1.33 -35.80
CA VAL A 103 -6.51 0.87 -37.15
C VAL A 103 -5.16 0.72 -37.83
N ALA A 104 -4.82 -0.51 -38.19
CA ALA A 104 -3.65 -0.79 -39.00
C ALA A 104 -3.82 -0.06 -40.34
N VAL A 105 -3.10 1.05 -40.52
CA VAL A 105 -2.95 1.69 -41.82
C VAL A 105 -2.16 0.70 -42.70
N PRO A 106 -2.69 0.26 -43.86
CA PRO A 106 -1.92 -0.57 -44.77
C PRO A 106 -0.79 0.27 -45.37
N GLY A 107 0.42 0.10 -44.83
CA GLY A 107 1.64 0.57 -45.45
C GLY A 107 1.96 -0.27 -46.70
N PRO A 108 2.62 0.30 -47.72
CA PRO A 108 2.93 -0.41 -48.95
C PRO A 108 3.94 -1.53 -48.69
N SER A 109 3.57 -2.72 -49.17
CA SER A 109 4.35 -3.95 -49.11
C SER A 109 5.73 -3.79 -49.76
N THR A 110 6.79 -3.86 -48.96
CA THR A 110 8.12 -4.27 -49.43
C THR A 110 8.51 -5.57 -48.74
N HIS A 111 8.35 -6.67 -49.47
CA HIS A 111 8.98 -7.94 -49.13
C HIS A 111 10.51 -7.77 -49.16
N VAL A 112 11.18 -7.92 -48.01
CA VAL A 112 12.58 -8.34 -47.98
C VAL A 112 12.77 -9.40 -46.90
N ARG A 113 13.30 -10.53 -47.37
CA ARG A 113 13.60 -11.77 -46.67
C ARG A 113 14.65 -11.57 -45.57
N ARG A 114 14.48 -12.38 -44.51
CA ARG A 114 15.38 -12.70 -43.39
C ARG A 114 16.87 -12.37 -43.57
N GLY A 115 17.41 -11.59 -42.63
CA GLY A 115 18.82 -11.54 -42.26
C GLY A 115 18.95 -11.56 -40.73
N ARG A 116 19.52 -12.63 -40.19
CA ARG A 116 19.78 -12.81 -38.76
C ARG A 116 21.09 -12.10 -38.43
N THR A 117 21.05 -10.98 -37.72
CA THR A 117 22.23 -10.33 -37.15
C THR A 117 21.96 -9.92 -35.71
N ARG A 118 22.72 -10.54 -34.80
CA ARG A 118 22.87 -10.21 -33.38
C ARG A 118 23.62 -8.88 -33.27
N THR A 119 23.06 -7.90 -32.59
CA THR A 119 23.77 -6.71 -32.04
C THR A 119 22.97 -6.12 -30.86
N PRO A 120 23.63 -5.32 -29.99
CA PRO A 120 23.63 -5.57 -28.56
C PRO A 120 22.50 -4.86 -27.78
N ARG A 121 22.24 -5.45 -26.62
CA ARG A 121 21.37 -4.99 -25.53
C ARG A 121 21.59 -3.49 -25.25
N ALA A 122 20.63 -2.65 -25.65
CA ALA A 122 20.56 -1.27 -25.20
C ALA A 122 20.39 -1.27 -23.67
N VAL A 123 21.38 -0.74 -22.98
CA VAL A 123 21.39 -0.58 -21.52
C VAL A 123 20.41 0.54 -21.18
N ASN A 124 19.39 0.20 -20.41
CA ASN A 124 18.42 1.17 -19.90
C ASN A 124 19.12 2.02 -18.82
N PRO A 125 19.23 3.36 -18.96
CA PRO A 125 20.04 4.21 -18.08
C PRO A 125 19.42 4.46 -16.69
N PHE A 126 18.26 3.88 -16.37
CA PHE A 126 17.58 4.04 -15.09
C PHE A 126 17.32 2.70 -14.40
N ASN A 127 18.37 1.92 -14.15
CA ASN A 127 18.27 0.72 -13.33
C ASN A 127 19.10 0.92 -12.04
N PRO A 128 18.50 1.34 -10.91
CA PRO A 128 19.21 1.68 -9.68
C PRO A 128 19.68 0.46 -8.85
N PHE A 129 19.63 -0.77 -9.38
CA PHE A 129 19.90 -2.00 -8.64
C PHE A 129 21.21 -2.72 -9.00
N ARG A 130 22.24 -2.02 -9.48
CA ARG A 130 23.52 -2.69 -9.74
C ARG A 130 24.76 -1.84 -9.45
N GLU A 131 24.91 -1.46 -8.20
CA GLU A 131 26.23 -1.15 -7.66
C GLU A 131 26.48 -1.93 -6.37
N LYS A 132 27.73 -2.39 -6.25
CA LYS A 132 28.31 -3.24 -5.19
C LYS A 132 28.20 -4.74 -5.39
N VAL A 133 28.94 -5.26 -6.37
CA VAL A 133 29.96 -6.30 -6.09
C VAL A 133 31.13 -6.12 -7.06
N ALA A 134 32.34 -6.18 -6.51
CA ALA A 134 33.65 -6.29 -7.15
C ALA A 134 34.48 -4.98 -7.28
N ALA A 135 35.10 -4.60 -6.17
CA ALA A 135 36.48 -4.12 -6.17
C ALA A 135 37.08 -4.33 -4.78
N ALA A 136 37.84 -5.42 -4.61
CA ALA A 136 39.02 -5.52 -3.75
C ALA A 136 39.56 -6.95 -3.89
N VAL A 137 40.51 -7.09 -4.82
CA VAL A 137 41.68 -7.95 -4.60
C VAL A 137 42.55 -7.26 -3.56
#